data_AF-A0A536GAV1-F1
#
_entry.id   AF-A0A536GAV1-F1
#
_cell.length_a   1.000
_cell.length_b   1.000
_cell.length_c   1.000
_cell.angle_alpha   90.00
_cell.angle_beta   90.00
_cell.angle_gamma   90.00
#
_symmetry.space_group_name_H-M   'P 1'
#
loop_
_entity.id
_entity.type
_entity.pdbx_description
1 polymer ?
#
loop_
_entity_poly.entity_id
_entity_poly.type
_entity_poly.pdbx_seq_one_letter_code
_entity_poly.pdbx_strand_id
1 'polypeptide(L)'
;MRGARGWIIAAAAAILIAGAAYLVRPHNDSPEHSSNSDAAGGTSAAFLFAQAMGHPTSQMTGAFNPPAAFSVMFVFTPTSPYTADEAGQLREWVRARGGTLIYASEPGDPELDRVLGVTRFSLGAVGAPYRAMPVVDGVTAVGGGGDLVPLDPAPAQVPFLRTADGLTAGYMQRIGIGTVVVLADPLVLCNGFLEKADNGRLLADLIGADANAQVTFDEYHHGLTVSDFAPQAWLLTPWGAGLLWLLVAVFFGLLLRGRRFGPLIERRAEVARSDVEWSVAVGQLLQRSSARAVTLGVLARAAERAVASRTGLPLQPRERFWNALWVRAPVIASELAEIENSLVAPSPSERDLLNAARRLHEIAHPSPRRLRK
;
A
#
# COMPACT_ATOMS: atom_id res chain seq x y z
N MET A 1 -21.27 -21.55 8.54
CA MET A 1 -21.50 -20.83 7.25
C MET A 1 -21.31 -19.30 7.34
N ARG A 2 -20.39 -18.77 8.18
CA ARG A 2 -20.17 -17.31 8.34
C ARG A 2 -19.01 -16.71 7.53
N GLY A 3 -18.18 -17.54 6.86
CA GLY A 3 -17.00 -17.09 6.13
C GLY A 3 -17.23 -16.57 4.70
N ALA A 4 -18.31 -17.01 4.03
CA ALA A 4 -18.56 -16.64 2.64
C ALA A 4 -19.04 -15.18 2.46
N ARG A 5 -19.67 -14.59 3.49
CA ARG A 5 -20.24 -13.23 3.43
C ARG A 5 -19.17 -12.14 3.36
N GLY A 6 -18.01 -12.35 4.00
CA GLY A 6 -16.92 -11.36 3.99
C GLY A 6 -16.26 -11.22 2.61
N TRP A 7 -16.10 -12.33 1.89
CA TRP A 7 -15.50 -12.33 0.55
C TRP A 7 -16.40 -11.68 -0.51
N ILE A 8 -17.71 -11.84 -0.37
CA ILE A 8 -18.70 -11.20 -1.27
C ILE A 8 -18.68 -9.68 -1.08
N ILE A 9 -18.59 -9.20 0.17
CA ILE A 9 -18.51 -7.76 0.46
C ILE A 9 -17.19 -7.18 -0.06
N ALA A 10 -16.07 -7.89 0.12
CA ALA A 10 -14.78 -7.46 -0.40
C ALA A 10 -14.74 -7.43 -1.94
N ALA A 11 -15.33 -8.43 -2.61
CA ALA A 11 -15.43 -8.47 -4.06
C ALA A 11 -16.36 -7.36 -4.60
N ALA A 12 -17.50 -7.13 -3.95
CA ALA A 12 -18.42 -6.06 -4.32
C ALA A 12 -17.78 -4.68 -4.14
N ALA A 13 -17.04 -4.46 -3.05
CA ALA A 13 -16.28 -3.24 -2.82
C ALA A 13 -15.16 -3.05 -3.86
N ALA A 14 -14.44 -4.11 -4.22
CA ALA A 14 -13.41 -4.05 -5.26
C ALA A 14 -14.01 -3.72 -6.64
N ILE A 15 -15.17 -4.29 -6.99
CA ILE A 15 -15.89 -3.98 -8.23
C ILE A 15 -16.42 -2.54 -8.22
N LEU A 16 -16.93 -2.07 -7.08
CA LEU A 16 -17.38 -0.68 -6.92
C LEU A 16 -16.22 0.31 -7.04
N ILE A 17 -15.07 0.01 -6.43
CA ILE A 17 -13.86 0.83 -6.53
C ILE A 17 -13.31 0.79 -7.96
N ALA A 18 -13.29 -0.38 -8.61
CA ALA A 18 -12.87 -0.51 -10.01
C ALA A 18 -13.83 0.22 -10.96
N GLY A 19 -15.14 0.15 -10.70
CA GLY A 19 -16.18 0.87 -11.45
C GLY A 19 -16.09 2.37 -11.23
N ALA A 20 -15.89 2.83 -10.00
CA ALA A 20 -15.65 4.24 -9.69
C ALA A 20 -14.34 4.74 -10.30
N ALA A 21 -13.25 3.95 -10.26
CA ALA A 21 -11.99 4.28 -10.91
C ALA A 21 -12.10 4.29 -12.45
N TYR A 22 -12.97 3.45 -13.03
CA TYR A 22 -13.26 3.46 -14.46
C TYR A 22 -14.09 4.69 -14.87
N LEU A 23 -15.07 5.08 -14.04
CA LEU A 23 -15.91 6.27 -14.25
C LEU A 23 -15.16 7.58 -13.96
N VAL A 24 -14.13 7.53 -13.11
CA VAL A 24 -13.22 8.64 -12.76
C VAL A 24 -11.93 8.55 -13.56
N ARG A 25 -11.89 7.85 -14.71
CA ARG A 25 -10.79 8.05 -15.65
C ARG A 25 -10.79 9.54 -16.02
N PRO A 26 -9.79 10.33 -15.62
CA PRO A 26 -9.66 11.65 -16.19
C PRO A 26 -9.59 11.42 -17.70
N HIS A 27 -10.27 12.27 -18.48
CA HIS A 27 -9.95 12.31 -19.90
C HIS A 27 -8.43 12.50 -19.94
N ASN A 28 -7.71 11.57 -20.58
CA ASN A 28 -6.28 11.72 -20.84
C ASN A 28 -6.17 12.85 -21.86
N ASP A 29 -6.38 14.06 -21.37
CA ASP A 29 -6.38 15.30 -22.11
C ASP A 29 -5.22 16.13 -21.60
N SER A 30 -4.66 16.94 -22.49
CA SER A 30 -3.54 17.82 -22.19
C SER A 30 -3.86 19.15 -22.86
N PRO A 31 -4.76 19.94 -22.26
CA PRO A 31 -5.15 21.24 -22.82
C PRO A 31 -3.98 22.22 -22.90
N GLU A 32 -2.95 22.03 -22.08
CA GLU A 32 -1.67 22.76 -22.13
C GLU A 32 -0.67 22.20 -23.16
N HIS A 33 -0.94 21.02 -23.71
CA HIS A 33 -0.10 20.32 -24.68
C HIS A 33 1.33 20.01 -24.19
N SER A 34 1.45 19.60 -22.93
CA SER A 34 2.72 19.26 -22.29
C SER A 34 3.42 18.09 -23.00
N SER A 35 4.75 18.17 -23.08
CA SER A 35 5.60 17.09 -23.59
C SER A 35 5.70 15.89 -22.63
N ASN A 36 5.17 16.00 -21.42
CA ASN A 36 5.05 14.90 -20.45
C ASN A 36 3.72 14.14 -20.55
N SER A 37 2.83 14.54 -21.45
CA SER A 37 1.52 13.91 -21.60
C SER A 37 1.46 13.01 -22.83
N ASP A 38 1.08 11.75 -22.61
CA ASP A 38 0.75 10.77 -23.66
C ASP A 38 -0.70 10.90 -24.15
N ALA A 39 -1.44 11.90 -23.67
CA ALA A 39 -2.76 12.28 -24.17
C ALA A 39 -2.72 12.58 -25.68
N ALA A 40 -3.86 12.49 -26.35
CA ALA A 40 -3.96 12.89 -27.76
C ALA A 40 -3.60 14.38 -27.99
N GLY A 41 -3.93 15.23 -27.01
CA GLY A 41 -3.55 16.64 -27.01
C GLY A 41 -2.16 16.94 -26.44
N GLY A 42 -1.41 15.94 -25.96
CA GLY A 42 -0.05 16.11 -25.46
C GLY A 42 0.99 16.13 -26.57
N THR A 43 2.26 16.37 -26.23
CA THR A 43 3.37 16.48 -27.20
C THR A 43 4.54 15.53 -26.92
N SER A 44 4.33 14.49 -26.10
CA SER A 44 5.35 13.48 -25.81
C SER A 44 5.89 12.77 -27.06
N ALA A 45 5.05 12.54 -28.07
CA ALA A 45 5.48 11.97 -29.34
C ALA A 45 6.38 12.94 -30.12
N ALA A 46 6.14 14.26 -30.07
CA ALA A 46 7.00 15.24 -30.70
C ALA A 46 8.38 15.29 -30.03
N PHE A 47 8.42 15.18 -28.70
CA PHE A 47 9.64 15.07 -27.91
C PHE A 47 10.43 13.81 -28.27
N LEU A 48 9.77 12.65 -28.33
CA LEU A 48 10.40 11.39 -28.73
C LEU A 48 10.85 11.40 -30.20
N PHE A 49 10.11 12.06 -31.07
CA PHE A 49 10.45 12.22 -32.48
C PHE A 49 11.75 13.02 -32.66
N ALA A 50 11.92 14.12 -31.92
CA ALA A 50 13.17 14.90 -31.91
C ALA A 50 14.38 14.04 -31.49
N GLN A 51 14.22 13.21 -30.45
CA GLN A 51 15.27 12.28 -30.01
C GLN A 51 15.57 11.22 -31.08
N ALA A 52 14.54 10.65 -31.69
CA ALA A 52 14.68 9.63 -32.73
C ALA A 52 15.38 10.17 -33.98
N MET A 53 15.21 11.46 -34.29
CA MET A 53 15.94 12.15 -35.35
C MET A 53 17.41 12.48 -34.98
N GLY A 54 17.84 12.19 -33.75
CA GLY A 54 19.23 12.36 -33.31
C GLY A 54 19.55 13.69 -32.65
N HIS A 55 18.55 14.55 -32.41
CA HIS A 55 18.76 15.83 -31.75
C HIS A 55 18.91 15.67 -30.23
N PRO A 56 19.88 16.36 -29.59
CA PRO A 56 19.90 16.47 -28.13
C PRO A 56 18.61 17.12 -27.66
N THR A 57 17.72 16.36 -27.00
CA THR A 57 16.40 16.86 -26.61
C THR A 57 16.29 16.96 -25.09
N SER A 58 15.77 18.08 -24.59
CA SER A 58 15.60 18.32 -23.16
C SER A 58 14.27 19.02 -22.86
N GLN A 59 13.78 18.84 -21.63
CA GLN A 59 12.70 19.66 -21.07
C GLN A 59 13.32 20.72 -20.16
N MET A 60 12.89 21.96 -20.30
CA MET A 60 13.24 23.02 -19.37
C MET A 60 12.25 22.99 -18.21
N THR A 61 12.72 22.72 -17.00
CA THR A 61 11.89 22.60 -15.78
C THR A 61 12.55 23.32 -14.62
N GLY A 62 11.76 23.80 -13.65
CA GLY A 62 12.25 24.37 -12.39
C GLY A 62 12.85 25.78 -12.47
N ALA A 63 13.64 26.11 -13.50
CA ALA A 63 14.15 27.46 -13.73
C ALA A 63 14.18 27.80 -15.23
N PHE A 64 13.79 29.03 -15.57
CA PHE A 64 13.86 29.54 -16.92
C PHE A 64 15.29 29.95 -17.28
N ASN A 65 15.85 29.32 -18.32
CA ASN A 65 17.12 29.73 -18.93
C ASN A 65 17.01 29.59 -20.45
N PRO A 66 17.30 30.65 -21.23
CA PRO A 66 17.31 30.54 -22.68
C PRO A 66 18.24 29.41 -23.15
N PRO A 67 17.82 28.61 -24.16
CA PRO A 67 18.63 27.51 -24.68
C PRO A 67 19.98 27.92 -25.28
N ALA A 68 20.75 26.92 -25.73
CA ALA A 68 21.99 27.14 -26.45
C ALA A 68 21.78 27.98 -27.73
N ALA A 69 22.84 28.60 -28.25
CA ALA A 69 22.76 29.30 -29.54
C ALA A 69 22.45 28.32 -30.67
N PHE A 70 21.76 28.79 -31.72
CA PHE A 70 21.35 27.99 -32.88
C PHE A 70 20.58 26.71 -32.51
N SER A 71 19.77 26.77 -31.45
CA SER A 71 18.95 25.65 -31.00
C SER A 71 17.46 25.92 -31.22
N VAL A 72 16.65 24.88 -31.06
CA VAL A 72 15.20 24.92 -31.25
C VAL A 72 14.51 24.91 -29.88
N MET A 73 13.47 25.71 -29.72
CA MET A 73 12.63 25.70 -28.53
C MET A 73 11.15 25.63 -28.89
N PHE A 74 10.42 24.71 -28.26
CA PHE A 74 8.97 24.63 -28.32
C PHE A 74 8.35 25.25 -27.07
N VAL A 75 7.42 26.17 -27.29
CA VAL A 75 6.54 26.74 -26.27
C VAL A 75 5.12 26.38 -26.66
N PHE A 76 4.55 25.45 -25.91
CA PHE A 76 3.14 25.08 -25.98
C PHE A 76 2.34 25.86 -24.93
N THR A 77 1.02 25.99 -25.12
CA THR A 77 0.10 26.84 -24.34
C THR A 77 0.51 27.04 -22.87
N PRO A 78 1.22 28.15 -22.54
CA PRO A 78 1.75 28.36 -21.20
C PRO A 78 0.63 28.47 -20.17
N THR A 79 0.77 27.74 -19.05
CA THR A 79 -0.22 27.79 -17.95
C THR A 79 0.14 28.83 -16.89
N SER A 80 1.44 29.09 -16.72
CA SER A 80 1.94 30.24 -15.97
C SER A 80 2.46 31.30 -16.94
N PRO A 81 2.10 32.58 -16.75
CA PRO A 81 2.47 33.64 -17.66
C PRO A 81 3.97 33.90 -17.65
N TYR A 82 4.52 34.23 -18.81
CA TYR A 82 5.88 34.75 -18.92
C TYR A 82 5.97 36.13 -18.27
N THR A 83 7.07 36.39 -17.58
CA THR A 83 7.43 37.75 -17.18
C THR A 83 7.99 38.54 -18.37
N ALA A 84 7.92 39.88 -18.29
CA ALA A 84 8.50 40.74 -19.32
C ALA A 84 10.01 40.51 -19.53
N ASP A 85 10.72 40.15 -18.45
CA ASP A 85 12.15 39.84 -18.49
C ASP A 85 12.42 38.49 -19.16
N GLU A 86 11.64 37.45 -18.87
CA GLU A 86 11.75 36.13 -19.52
C GLU A 86 11.43 36.22 -21.01
N ALA A 87 10.34 36.90 -21.37
CA ALA A 87 9.95 37.14 -22.75
C ALA A 87 11.02 37.95 -23.52
N GLY A 88 11.59 38.97 -22.88
CA GLY A 88 12.70 39.75 -23.43
C GLY A 88 13.96 38.91 -23.67
N GLN A 89 14.31 38.05 -22.72
CA GLN A 89 15.44 37.12 -22.86
C GLN A 89 15.23 36.12 -23.99
N LEU A 90 14.02 35.57 -24.14
CA LEU A 90 13.69 34.65 -25.22
C LEU A 90 13.79 35.34 -26.59
N ARG A 91 13.23 36.54 -26.73
CA ARG A 91 13.35 37.35 -27.95
C ARG A 91 14.81 37.65 -28.29
N GLU A 92 15.63 38.00 -27.31
CA GLU A 92 17.04 38.31 -27.55
C GLU A 92 17.85 37.06 -27.91
N TRP A 93 17.52 35.90 -27.34
CA TRP A 93 18.08 34.61 -27.74
C TRP A 93 17.77 34.30 -29.22
N VAL A 94 16.52 34.44 -29.65
CA VAL A 94 16.17 34.31 -31.08
C VAL A 94 16.98 35.32 -31.91
N ARG A 95 16.90 36.60 -31.54
CA ARG A 95 17.46 37.70 -32.32
C ARG A 95 18.98 37.61 -32.51
N ALA A 96 19.72 37.42 -31.43
CA ALA A 96 21.17 37.57 -31.38
C ALA A 96 21.93 36.24 -31.29
N ARG A 97 21.28 35.16 -30.83
CA ARG A 97 21.90 33.83 -30.71
C ARG A 97 21.42 32.82 -31.74
N GLY A 98 20.56 33.23 -32.68
CA GLY A 98 20.11 32.39 -33.80
C GLY A 98 19.14 31.30 -33.39
N GLY A 99 18.45 31.46 -32.25
CA GLY A 99 17.45 30.52 -31.80
C GLY A 99 16.26 30.40 -32.77
N THR A 100 15.69 29.20 -32.85
CA THR A 100 14.41 28.95 -33.53
C THR A 100 13.35 28.68 -32.48
N LEU A 101 12.38 29.60 -32.36
CA LEU A 101 11.25 29.48 -31.43
C LEU A 101 10.03 28.97 -32.19
N ILE A 102 9.46 27.85 -31.78
CA ILE A 102 8.14 27.40 -32.18
C ILE A 102 7.19 27.74 -31.04
N TYR A 103 6.36 28.74 -31.26
CA TYR A 103 5.37 29.21 -30.33
C TYR A 103 3.98 28.79 -30.78
N ALA A 104 3.46 27.73 -30.17
CA ALA A 104 2.19 27.11 -30.53
C ALA A 104 1.22 27.22 -29.35
N SER A 105 0.27 28.15 -29.42
CA SER A 105 -0.56 28.50 -28.27
C SER A 105 -1.96 28.92 -28.70
N GLU A 106 -2.99 28.38 -28.04
CA GLU A 106 -4.38 28.75 -28.30
C GLU A 106 -4.72 30.12 -27.69
N PRO A 107 -4.77 30.30 -26.34
CA PRO A 107 -4.59 31.62 -25.79
C PRO A 107 -3.12 32.02 -25.93
N GLY A 108 -2.87 33.22 -26.45
CA GLY A 108 -1.53 33.79 -26.42
C GLY A 108 -1.09 34.14 -25.00
N ASP A 109 0.21 34.14 -24.75
CA ASP A 109 0.80 34.73 -23.56
C ASP A 109 1.01 36.23 -23.85
N PRO A 110 0.49 37.15 -23.01
CA PRO A 110 0.55 38.58 -23.30
C PRO A 110 1.95 39.15 -23.48
N GLU A 111 2.94 38.67 -22.73
CA GLU A 111 4.31 39.19 -22.81
C GLU A 111 5.05 38.63 -24.02
N LEU A 112 4.87 37.34 -24.34
CA LEU A 112 5.37 36.75 -25.58
C LEU A 112 4.73 37.40 -26.81
N ASP A 113 3.41 37.54 -26.83
CA ASP A 113 2.68 38.18 -27.92
C ASP A 113 3.20 39.63 -28.12
N ARG A 114 3.40 40.38 -27.03
CA ARG A 114 3.94 41.74 -27.07
C ARG A 114 5.37 41.82 -27.63
N VAL A 115 6.30 40.99 -27.13
CA VAL A 115 7.70 41.09 -27.55
C VAL A 115 7.92 40.52 -28.95
N LEU A 116 7.18 39.49 -29.35
CA LEU A 116 7.28 38.87 -30.67
C LEU A 116 6.42 39.58 -31.73
N GLY A 117 5.51 40.45 -31.31
CA GLY A 117 4.59 41.15 -32.21
C GLY A 117 3.50 40.23 -32.76
N VAL A 118 3.01 39.30 -31.94
CA VAL A 118 1.90 38.42 -32.30
C VAL A 118 0.59 39.17 -32.10
N THR A 119 -0.19 39.27 -33.17
CA THR A 119 -1.54 39.82 -33.17
C THR A 119 -2.52 38.72 -33.53
N ARG A 120 -3.59 38.62 -32.75
CA ARG A 120 -4.65 37.61 -32.88
C ARG A 120 -5.98 38.32 -33.09
N PHE A 121 -6.88 37.71 -33.85
CA PHE A 121 -8.25 38.21 -33.99
C PHE A 121 -9.01 38.10 -32.66
N SER A 122 -10.07 38.90 -32.49
CA SER A 122 -10.89 38.89 -31.28
C SER A 122 -11.96 37.77 -31.26
N LEU A 123 -12.24 37.17 -32.42
CA LEU A 123 -13.24 36.13 -32.58
C LEU A 123 -12.58 34.85 -33.11
N GLY A 124 -13.06 33.71 -32.60
CA GLY A 124 -12.70 32.41 -33.13
C GLY A 124 -13.26 32.18 -34.53
N ALA A 125 -12.64 31.25 -35.25
CA ALA A 125 -13.07 30.79 -36.56
C ALA A 125 -12.97 29.27 -36.65
N VAL A 126 -13.61 28.70 -37.68
CA VAL A 126 -13.45 27.28 -38.00
C VAL A 126 -11.99 27.03 -38.37
N GLY A 127 -11.41 26.04 -37.73
CA GLY A 127 -10.01 25.68 -37.87
C GLY A 127 -9.75 24.67 -38.97
N ALA A 128 -9.13 23.56 -38.60
CA ALA A 128 -8.61 22.57 -39.51
C ALA A 128 -9.68 22.03 -40.48
N PRO A 129 -9.29 21.57 -41.69
CA PRO A 129 -7.91 21.38 -42.16
C PRO A 129 -7.21 22.68 -42.57
N TYR A 130 -5.90 22.74 -42.36
CA TYR A 130 -5.08 23.88 -42.79
C TYR A 130 -4.36 23.57 -44.09
N ARG A 131 -4.38 24.51 -45.03
CA ARG A 131 -3.57 24.45 -46.26
C ARG A 131 -2.23 25.10 -46.00
N ALA A 132 -1.17 24.41 -46.38
CA ALA A 132 0.17 24.93 -46.32
C ALA A 132 0.49 25.78 -47.56
N MET A 133 1.22 26.87 -47.35
CA MET A 133 1.72 27.73 -48.43
C MET A 133 3.11 27.24 -48.87
N PRO A 134 3.58 27.56 -50.10
CA PRO A 134 4.83 27.03 -50.67
C PRO A 134 6.14 27.42 -49.96
N VAL A 135 6.06 28.03 -48.78
CA VAL A 135 7.22 28.37 -47.93
C VAL A 135 7.69 27.17 -47.10
N VAL A 136 6.82 26.17 -46.87
CA VAL A 136 7.15 24.91 -46.22
C VAL A 136 7.17 23.79 -47.26
N ASP A 137 8.37 23.44 -47.75
CA ASP A 137 8.50 22.50 -48.86
C ASP A 137 8.11 21.06 -48.48
N GLY A 138 7.30 20.43 -49.33
CA GLY A 138 6.77 19.09 -49.09
C GLY A 138 5.65 19.00 -48.05
N VAL A 139 5.15 20.12 -47.51
CA VAL A 139 3.94 20.18 -46.68
C VAL A 139 2.83 20.82 -47.50
N THR A 140 1.73 20.08 -47.72
CA THR A 140 0.59 20.54 -48.53
C THR A 140 -0.63 20.88 -47.66
N ALA A 141 -0.88 20.07 -46.64
CA ALA A 141 -1.95 20.29 -45.68
C ALA A 141 -1.64 19.63 -44.35
N VAL A 142 -2.16 20.21 -43.27
CA VAL A 142 -2.05 19.66 -41.92
C VAL A 142 -3.40 19.65 -41.22
N GLY A 143 -3.63 18.66 -40.37
CA GLY A 143 -4.77 18.57 -39.47
C GLY A 143 -4.54 19.33 -38.17
N GLY A 144 -5.62 19.64 -37.45
CA GLY A 144 -5.60 20.33 -36.16
C GLY A 144 -6.99 20.39 -35.52
N GLY A 145 -7.18 21.27 -34.57
CA GLY A 145 -8.45 21.56 -33.89
C GLY A 145 -9.54 22.08 -34.83
N GLY A 146 -10.79 21.86 -34.42
CA GLY A 146 -11.97 22.32 -35.17
C GLY A 146 -12.22 23.82 -35.06
N ASP A 147 -11.65 24.46 -34.03
CA ASP A 147 -11.76 25.88 -33.74
C ASP A 147 -10.37 26.46 -33.49
N LEU A 148 -10.15 27.72 -33.87
CA LEU A 148 -8.96 28.49 -33.45
C LEU A 148 -9.29 29.97 -33.30
N VAL A 149 -8.36 30.72 -32.70
CA VAL A 149 -8.30 32.19 -32.84
C VAL A 149 -7.25 32.53 -33.91
N PRO A 150 -7.64 33.01 -35.10
CA PRO A 150 -6.69 33.28 -36.18
C PRO A 150 -5.67 34.36 -35.83
N LEU A 151 -4.53 34.29 -36.52
CA LEU A 151 -3.46 35.30 -36.45
C LEU A 151 -3.72 36.42 -37.47
N ASP A 152 -3.38 37.65 -37.09
CA ASP A 152 -3.42 38.84 -37.96
C ASP A 152 -1.99 39.29 -38.27
N PRO A 153 -1.31 38.67 -39.25
CA PRO A 153 0.13 38.85 -39.46
C PRO A 153 0.50 40.23 -40.00
N ALA A 154 1.55 40.83 -39.45
CA ALA A 154 2.18 42.04 -39.97
C ALA A 154 2.96 41.78 -41.28
N PRO A 155 3.31 42.81 -42.08
CA PRO A 155 4.00 42.61 -43.38
C PRO A 155 5.33 41.85 -43.33
N ALA A 156 6.01 41.82 -42.18
CA ALA A 156 7.27 41.09 -41.97
C ALA A 156 7.06 39.62 -41.55
N GLN A 157 5.81 39.22 -41.28
CA GLN A 157 5.41 37.88 -40.89
C GLN A 157 4.85 37.16 -42.12
N VAL A 158 5.45 36.02 -42.47
CA VAL A 158 5.12 35.26 -43.67
C VAL A 158 4.14 34.14 -43.30
N PRO A 159 2.86 34.22 -43.68
CA PRO A 159 1.88 33.19 -43.37
C PRO A 159 2.22 31.89 -44.11
N PHE A 160 2.23 30.77 -43.39
CA PHE A 160 2.50 29.46 -43.98
C PHE A 160 1.37 28.45 -43.80
N LEU A 161 0.46 28.65 -42.84
CA LEU A 161 -0.77 27.87 -42.69
C LEU A 161 -1.98 28.78 -42.76
N ARG A 162 -2.98 28.35 -43.54
CA ARG A 162 -4.27 29.04 -43.64
C ARG A 162 -5.45 28.10 -43.50
N THR A 163 -6.53 28.59 -42.92
CA THR A 163 -7.84 27.91 -42.90
C THR A 163 -8.42 27.83 -44.31
N ALA A 164 -9.51 27.07 -44.48
CA ALA A 164 -10.26 27.02 -45.73
C ALA A 164 -10.76 28.41 -46.19
N ASP A 165 -11.10 29.29 -45.23
CA ASP A 165 -11.57 30.66 -45.48
C ASP A 165 -10.43 31.67 -45.67
N GLY A 166 -9.18 31.19 -45.67
CA GLY A 166 -7.99 32.01 -45.94
C GLY A 166 -7.44 32.75 -44.72
N LEU A 167 -7.99 32.53 -43.52
CA LEU A 167 -7.48 33.11 -42.28
C LEU A 167 -6.15 32.47 -41.89
N THR A 168 -5.23 33.22 -41.28
CA THR A 168 -3.90 32.72 -40.95
C THR A 168 -3.95 31.88 -39.68
N ALA A 169 -3.52 30.61 -39.77
CA ALA A 169 -3.38 29.71 -38.63
C ALA A 169 -1.91 29.61 -38.16
N GLY A 170 -0.96 29.97 -39.02
CA GLY A 170 0.45 29.99 -38.66
C GLY A 170 1.29 30.87 -39.58
N TYR A 171 2.31 31.52 -39.01
CA TYR A 171 3.27 32.33 -39.76
C TYR A 171 4.70 32.10 -39.26
N MET A 172 5.66 32.47 -40.11
CA MET A 172 7.08 32.52 -39.76
C MET A 172 7.59 33.95 -39.82
N GLN A 173 8.51 34.31 -38.93
CA GLN A 173 9.16 35.61 -38.92
C GLN A 173 10.64 35.45 -38.60
N ARG A 174 11.49 36.10 -39.40
CA ARG A 174 12.91 36.21 -39.06
C ARG A 174 13.13 37.39 -38.14
N ILE A 175 13.77 37.15 -37.00
CA ILE A 175 14.15 38.20 -36.04
C ILE A 175 15.67 38.13 -35.89
N GLY A 176 16.38 39.15 -36.36
CA GLY A 176 17.84 39.12 -36.39
C GLY A 176 18.36 37.93 -37.20
N ILE A 177 19.13 37.06 -36.55
CA ILE A 177 19.67 35.83 -37.16
C ILE A 177 18.86 34.57 -36.84
N GLY A 178 17.84 34.65 -35.96
CA GLY A 178 16.98 33.53 -35.59
C GLY A 178 15.58 33.63 -36.20
N THR A 179 14.75 32.64 -35.91
CA THR A 179 13.41 32.49 -36.50
C THR A 179 12.37 32.26 -35.43
N VAL A 180 11.19 32.84 -35.62
CA VAL A 180 9.99 32.55 -34.83
C VAL A 180 8.95 31.94 -35.75
N VAL A 181 8.39 30.82 -35.34
CA VAL A 181 7.25 30.15 -35.95
C VAL A 181 6.11 30.27 -34.97
N VAL A 182 5.01 30.91 -35.37
CA VAL A 182 3.82 31.04 -34.53
C VAL A 182 2.71 30.18 -35.10
N LEU A 183 2.09 29.35 -34.26
CA LEU A 183 0.94 28.53 -34.55
C LEU A 183 -0.21 28.93 -33.61
N ALA A 184 -1.36 29.26 -34.18
CA ALA A 184 -2.58 29.51 -33.40
C ALA A 184 -3.26 28.20 -32.93
N ASP A 185 -2.93 27.08 -33.56
CA ASP A 185 -3.44 25.77 -33.23
C ASP A 185 -2.26 24.83 -32.89
N PRO A 186 -2.05 24.52 -31.60
CA PRO A 186 -0.99 23.62 -31.15
C PRO A 186 -1.24 22.16 -31.51
N LEU A 187 -2.50 21.77 -31.75
CA LEU A 187 -2.85 20.39 -32.06
C LEU A 187 -2.16 19.90 -33.34
N VAL A 188 -1.76 20.82 -34.23
CA VAL A 188 -0.94 20.50 -35.40
C VAL A 188 0.33 19.70 -35.04
N LEU A 189 0.89 19.89 -33.84
CA LEU A 189 2.11 19.23 -33.37
C LEU A 189 1.87 18.21 -32.25
N CYS A 190 0.61 17.92 -31.91
CA CYS A 190 0.25 17.03 -30.80
C CYS A 190 0.16 15.56 -31.23
N ASN A 191 0.31 14.66 -30.25
CA ASN A 191 0.35 13.21 -30.40
C ASN A 191 -0.75 12.66 -31.33
N GLY A 192 -1.98 13.08 -31.12
CA GLY A 192 -3.16 12.62 -31.88
C GLY A 192 -3.24 13.15 -33.31
N PHE A 193 -2.28 13.97 -33.75
CA PHE A 193 -2.28 14.62 -35.05
C PHE A 193 -1.01 14.40 -35.87
N LEU A 194 0.11 13.95 -35.27
CA LEU A 194 1.36 13.74 -36.01
C LEU A 194 1.23 12.76 -37.19
N GLU A 195 0.34 11.78 -37.09
CA GLU A 195 0.07 10.80 -38.17
C GLU A 195 -0.96 11.32 -39.20
N LYS A 196 -1.55 12.49 -39.00
CA LYS A 196 -2.54 13.06 -39.91
C LYS A 196 -1.84 13.88 -40.99
N ALA A 197 -2.30 13.74 -42.23
CA ALA A 197 -1.81 14.52 -43.38
C ALA A 197 -0.28 14.66 -43.37
N ASP A 198 0.24 15.89 -43.48
CA ASP A 198 1.68 16.19 -43.47
C ASP A 198 2.18 16.69 -42.11
N ASN A 199 1.45 16.47 -41.00
CA ASN A 199 1.80 17.01 -39.67
C ASN A 199 3.19 16.55 -39.18
N GLY A 200 3.48 15.26 -39.26
CA GLY A 200 4.80 14.72 -38.88
C GLY A 200 5.93 15.24 -39.78
N ARG A 201 5.65 15.49 -41.07
CA ARG A 201 6.60 16.11 -42.00
C ARG A 201 6.88 17.56 -41.60
N LEU A 202 5.84 18.33 -41.26
CA LEU A 202 5.99 19.69 -40.75
C LEU A 202 6.80 19.70 -39.45
N LEU A 203 6.52 18.82 -38.50
CA LEU A 203 7.30 18.70 -37.27
C LEU A 203 8.79 18.43 -37.58
N ALA A 204 9.09 17.56 -38.53
CA ALA A 204 10.46 17.28 -38.96
C ALA A 204 11.15 18.52 -39.53
N ASP A 205 10.46 19.33 -40.35
CA ASP A 205 11.01 20.59 -40.88
C ASP A 205 11.27 21.63 -39.78
N LEU A 206 10.39 21.72 -38.79
CA LEU A 206 10.53 22.65 -37.67
C LEU A 206 11.72 22.31 -36.76
N ILE A 207 12.01 21.01 -36.59
CA ILE A 207 13.16 20.53 -35.81
C ILE A 207 14.46 20.60 -36.65
N GLY A 208 14.38 20.29 -37.94
CA GLY A 208 15.51 19.98 -38.82
C GLY A 208 16.34 21.15 -39.33
N ALA A 209 16.30 22.33 -38.70
CA ALA A 209 17.07 23.50 -39.16
C ALA A 209 18.60 23.27 -39.12
N ASP A 210 19.09 22.46 -38.18
CA ASP A 210 20.46 21.95 -38.09
C ASP A 210 20.43 20.56 -37.46
N ALA A 211 21.08 19.57 -38.09
CA ALA A 211 21.03 18.15 -37.70
C ALA A 211 21.52 17.87 -36.27
N ASN A 212 22.27 18.80 -35.66
CA ASN A 212 22.76 18.70 -34.28
C ASN A 212 22.16 19.75 -33.34
N ALA A 213 21.20 20.56 -33.78
CA ALA A 213 20.57 21.55 -32.93
C ALA A 213 19.92 20.88 -31.73
N GLN A 214 20.18 21.41 -30.53
CA GLN A 214 19.46 21.02 -29.33
C GLN A 214 17.98 21.42 -29.47
N VAL A 215 17.08 20.55 -29.04
CA VAL A 215 15.64 20.79 -29.01
C VAL A 215 15.17 20.87 -27.56
N THR A 216 14.58 21.98 -27.17
CA THR A 216 14.10 22.21 -25.81
C THR A 216 12.59 22.40 -25.79
N PHE A 217 11.90 21.69 -24.91
CA PHE A 217 10.48 21.90 -24.64
C PHE A 217 10.31 22.68 -23.34
N ASP A 218 9.53 23.75 -23.38
CA ASP A 218 9.24 24.58 -22.21
C ASP A 218 8.20 23.93 -21.30
N GLU A 219 8.66 23.29 -20.24
CA GLU A 219 7.80 22.71 -19.20
C GLU A 219 7.80 23.54 -17.92
N TYR A 220 8.69 24.53 -17.81
CA TYR A 220 8.78 25.45 -16.69
C TYR A 220 7.47 26.25 -16.60
N HIS A 221 6.95 26.72 -17.74
CA HIS A 221 5.67 27.44 -17.78
C HIS A 221 4.42 26.54 -17.75
N HIS A 222 4.60 25.21 -17.67
CA HIS A 222 3.54 24.27 -17.30
C HIS A 222 3.52 23.98 -15.79
N GLY A 223 4.34 24.68 -15.00
CA GLY A 223 4.39 24.53 -13.55
C GLY A 223 5.09 23.25 -13.08
N LEU A 224 5.79 22.55 -13.97
CA LEU A 224 6.53 21.33 -13.62
C LEU A 224 7.77 21.68 -12.81
N THR A 225 7.75 21.23 -11.57
CA THR A 225 8.84 21.34 -10.62
C THR A 225 9.69 20.07 -10.66
N VAL A 226 10.97 20.16 -10.28
CA VAL A 226 11.86 18.99 -10.19
C VAL A 226 11.28 17.91 -9.24
N SER A 227 10.42 18.30 -8.28
CA SER A 227 9.68 17.39 -7.40
C SER A 227 8.66 16.49 -8.11
N ASP A 228 8.12 16.92 -9.25
CA ASP A 228 7.15 16.14 -10.02
C ASP A 228 7.80 14.94 -10.74
N PHE A 229 9.13 14.94 -10.84
CA PHE A 229 9.94 13.83 -11.33
C PHE A 229 10.53 12.96 -10.19
N ALA A 230 10.18 13.23 -8.93
CA ALA A 230 10.71 12.46 -7.81
C ALA A 230 10.14 11.02 -7.81
N PRO A 231 10.88 10.00 -7.34
CA PRO A 231 10.42 8.60 -7.32
C PRO A 231 9.15 8.35 -6.50
N GLN A 232 8.67 9.33 -5.74
CA GLN A 232 7.40 9.30 -5.01
C GLN A 232 6.24 10.03 -5.73
N ALA A 233 6.51 10.78 -6.81
CA ALA A 233 5.49 11.54 -7.53
C ALA A 233 4.42 10.64 -8.17
N TRP A 234 4.78 9.40 -8.53
CA TRP A 234 3.81 8.41 -8.99
C TRP A 234 2.74 8.10 -7.93
N LEU A 235 2.99 8.25 -6.63
CA LEU A 235 1.98 8.05 -5.57
C LEU A 235 0.84 9.09 -5.63
N LEU A 236 1.11 10.25 -6.21
CA LEU A 236 0.13 11.33 -6.39
C LEU A 236 -0.69 11.14 -7.68
N THR A 237 -0.28 10.24 -8.57
CA THR A 237 -1.10 9.87 -9.74
C THR A 237 -2.32 9.04 -9.29
N PRO A 238 -3.45 9.10 -10.01
CA PRO A 238 -4.65 8.32 -9.66
C PRO A 238 -4.40 6.81 -9.56
N TRP A 239 -3.51 6.26 -10.39
CA TRP A 239 -3.18 4.83 -10.37
C TRP A 239 -2.23 4.47 -9.22
N GLY A 240 -1.26 5.34 -8.89
CA GLY A 240 -0.37 5.13 -7.74
C GLY A 240 -1.10 5.23 -6.41
N ALA A 241 -2.02 6.19 -6.29
CA ALA A 241 -2.95 6.27 -5.17
C ALA A 241 -3.83 5.00 -5.09
N GLY A 242 -4.31 4.48 -6.23
CA GLY A 242 -5.04 3.22 -6.30
C GLY A 242 -4.24 2.02 -5.80
N LEU A 243 -2.96 1.91 -6.20
CA LEU A 243 -2.06 0.86 -5.75
C LEU A 243 -1.77 0.95 -4.25
N LEU A 244 -1.58 2.15 -3.73
CA LEU A 244 -1.40 2.41 -2.31
C LEU A 244 -2.63 1.96 -1.50
N TRP A 245 -3.83 2.36 -1.93
CA TRP A 245 -5.08 1.94 -1.27
C TRP A 245 -5.32 0.44 -1.37
N LEU A 246 -4.91 -0.21 -2.46
CA LEU A 246 -4.93 -1.67 -2.57
C LEU A 246 -4.00 -2.32 -1.55
N LEU A 247 -2.79 -1.80 -1.37
CA LEU A 247 -1.82 -2.30 -0.40
C LEU A 247 -2.34 -2.12 1.04
N VAL A 248 -2.91 -0.95 1.34
CA VAL A 248 -3.60 -0.68 2.62
C VAL A 248 -4.75 -1.65 2.83
N ALA A 249 -5.59 -1.89 1.81
CA ALA A 249 -6.71 -2.84 1.90
C ALA A 249 -6.23 -4.28 2.13
N VAL A 250 -5.14 -4.71 1.49
CA VAL A 250 -4.52 -6.03 1.74
C VAL A 250 -3.97 -6.11 3.15
N PHE A 251 -3.30 -5.08 3.63
CA PHE A 251 -2.76 -5.01 4.99
C PHE A 251 -3.87 -5.12 6.05
N PHE A 252 -4.92 -4.30 5.93
CA PHE A 252 -6.09 -4.40 6.80
C PHE A 252 -6.84 -5.72 6.63
N GLY A 253 -6.93 -6.25 5.41
CA GLY A 253 -7.48 -7.58 5.15
C GLY A 253 -6.72 -8.68 5.88
N LEU A 254 -5.39 -8.61 5.93
CA LEU A 254 -4.55 -9.55 6.68
C LEU A 254 -4.71 -9.38 8.20
N LEU A 255 -4.77 -8.14 8.70
CA LEU A 255 -5.03 -7.84 10.10
C LEU A 255 -6.41 -8.36 10.55
N LEU A 256 -7.46 -8.05 9.79
CA LEU A 256 -8.85 -8.44 10.06
C LEU A 256 -9.07 -9.95 9.89
N ARG A 257 -8.33 -10.60 8.99
CA ARG A 257 -8.35 -12.06 8.83
C ARG A 257 -7.74 -12.79 10.02
N GLY A 258 -7.11 -12.08 10.98
CA GLY A 258 -6.63 -12.66 12.23
C GLY A 258 -5.67 -13.82 12.00
N ARG A 259 -4.87 -13.77 10.92
CA ARG A 259 -3.90 -14.82 10.62
C ARG A 259 -2.82 -14.72 11.69
N ARG A 260 -2.88 -15.66 12.65
CA ARG A 260 -1.92 -15.75 13.75
C ARG A 260 -0.51 -15.84 13.17
N PHE A 261 0.27 -14.78 13.37
CA PHE A 261 1.69 -14.79 13.06
C PHE A 261 2.41 -15.49 14.20
N GLY A 262 2.86 -16.71 13.96
CA GLY A 262 3.69 -17.47 14.90
C GLY A 262 3.18 -18.89 15.15
N PRO A 263 4.10 -19.84 15.41
CA PRO A 263 3.74 -21.17 15.90
C PRO A 263 2.94 -21.06 17.20
N LEU A 264 1.94 -21.93 17.40
CA LEU A 264 1.31 -22.03 18.72
C LEU A 264 2.37 -22.51 19.71
N ILE A 265 2.73 -21.66 20.67
CA ILE A 265 3.57 -22.06 21.79
C ILE A 265 2.74 -23.01 22.64
N GLU A 266 3.07 -24.30 22.61
CA GLU A 266 2.42 -25.29 23.47
C GLU A 266 2.63 -24.91 24.94
N ARG A 267 1.54 -24.89 25.70
CA ARG A 267 1.60 -24.65 27.14
C ARG A 267 2.39 -25.80 27.76
N ARG A 268 3.52 -25.48 28.40
CA ARG A 268 4.40 -26.45 29.08
C ARG A 268 3.54 -27.37 29.95
N ALA A 269 3.65 -28.69 29.74
CA ALA A 269 2.95 -29.68 30.54
C ALA A 269 3.23 -29.42 32.03
N GLU A 270 2.17 -29.29 32.82
CA GLU A 270 2.27 -29.08 34.24
C GLU A 270 2.91 -30.33 34.87
N VAL A 271 4.05 -30.14 35.52
CA VAL A 271 4.80 -31.23 36.16
C VAL A 271 3.88 -31.91 37.18
N ALA A 272 3.84 -33.25 37.19
CA ALA A 272 3.07 -34.01 38.16
C ALA A 272 3.44 -33.56 39.58
N ARG A 273 2.49 -32.95 40.30
CA ARG A 273 2.67 -32.55 41.70
C ARG A 273 3.02 -33.77 42.53
N SER A 274 3.98 -33.64 43.44
CA SER A 274 4.43 -34.74 44.29
C SER A 274 3.30 -35.23 45.20
N ASP A 275 3.14 -36.54 45.34
CA ASP A 275 2.10 -37.17 46.18
C ASP A 275 2.10 -36.67 47.65
N VAL A 276 3.25 -36.13 48.10
CA VAL A 276 3.42 -35.52 49.42
C VAL A 276 2.59 -34.25 49.58
N GLU A 277 2.54 -33.37 48.58
CA GLU A 277 1.73 -32.14 48.65
C GLU A 277 0.24 -32.44 48.78
N TRP A 278 -0.22 -33.49 48.09
CA TRP A 278 -1.61 -33.91 48.17
C TRP A 278 -1.95 -34.44 49.57
N SER A 279 -1.08 -35.25 50.17
CA SER A 279 -1.28 -35.76 51.53
C SER A 279 -1.34 -34.65 52.59
N VAL A 280 -0.49 -33.62 52.46
CA VAL A 280 -0.50 -32.44 53.35
C VAL A 280 -1.77 -31.62 53.15
N ALA A 281 -2.19 -31.39 51.91
CA ALA A 281 -3.40 -30.63 51.61
C ALA A 281 -4.67 -31.33 52.14
N VAL A 282 -4.78 -32.65 51.97
CA VAL A 282 -5.90 -33.44 52.49
C VAL A 282 -5.89 -33.47 54.02
N GLY A 283 -4.72 -33.60 54.64
CA GLY A 283 -4.57 -33.51 56.10
C GLY A 283 -5.04 -32.17 56.66
N GLN A 284 -4.64 -31.05 56.04
CA GLN A 284 -5.09 -29.72 56.42
C GLN A 284 -6.59 -29.52 56.21
N LEU A 285 -7.17 -30.09 55.14
CA LEU A 285 -8.60 -30.03 54.87
C LEU A 285 -9.40 -30.74 55.98
N LEU A 286 -9.00 -31.96 56.35
CA LEU A 286 -9.66 -32.76 57.40
C LEU A 286 -9.54 -32.10 58.78
N GLN A 287 -8.42 -31.44 59.06
CA GLN A 287 -8.23 -30.67 60.29
C GLN A 287 -9.16 -29.45 60.32
N ARG A 288 -9.22 -28.66 59.24
CA ARG A 288 -10.09 -27.47 59.15
C ARG A 288 -11.57 -27.82 59.23
N SER A 289 -12.00 -28.94 58.65
CA SER A 289 -13.40 -29.37 58.70
C SER A 289 -13.77 -30.05 60.01
N SER A 290 -12.84 -30.22 60.96
CA SER A 290 -13.04 -30.96 62.22
C SER A 290 -13.60 -32.37 62.02
N ALA A 291 -13.31 -33.00 60.88
CA ALA A 291 -13.87 -34.28 60.45
C ALA A 291 -13.15 -35.48 61.12
N ARG A 292 -13.19 -35.53 62.45
CA ARG A 292 -12.45 -36.51 63.28
C ARG A 292 -12.86 -37.96 63.02
N ALA A 293 -14.16 -38.24 62.98
CA ALA A 293 -14.69 -39.58 62.71
C ALA A 293 -14.31 -40.07 61.30
N VAL A 294 -14.35 -39.17 60.31
CA VAL A 294 -13.95 -39.47 58.92
C VAL A 294 -12.45 -39.79 58.86
N THR A 295 -11.63 -38.98 59.53
CA THR A 295 -10.17 -39.19 59.58
C THR A 295 -9.84 -40.55 60.18
N LEU A 296 -10.47 -40.93 61.30
CA LEU A 296 -10.28 -42.25 61.91
C LEU A 296 -10.77 -43.40 61.04
N GLY A 297 -11.93 -43.26 60.38
CA GLY A 297 -12.42 -44.28 59.46
C GLY A 297 -11.48 -44.51 58.27
N VAL A 298 -10.85 -43.45 57.76
CA VAL A 298 -9.82 -43.54 56.71
C VAL A 298 -8.58 -44.27 57.23
N LEU A 299 -8.11 -43.93 58.43
CA LEU A 299 -6.94 -44.58 59.06
C LEU A 299 -7.21 -46.05 59.40
N ALA A 300 -8.39 -46.39 59.93
CA ALA A 300 -8.77 -47.76 60.26
C ALA A 300 -8.79 -48.64 59.01
N ARG A 301 -9.41 -48.18 57.91
CA ARG A 301 -9.40 -48.88 56.62
C ARG A 301 -8.00 -48.99 56.01
N ALA A 302 -7.12 -48.03 56.25
CA ALA A 302 -5.72 -48.12 55.83
C ALA A 302 -4.96 -49.18 56.66
N ALA A 303 -5.22 -49.25 57.97
CA ALA A 303 -4.66 -50.28 58.83
C ALA A 303 -5.17 -51.68 58.48
N GLU A 304 -6.48 -51.86 58.22
CA GLU A 304 -7.04 -53.13 57.73
C GLU A 304 -6.34 -53.58 56.45
N ARG A 305 -6.13 -52.67 55.49
CA ARG A 305 -5.39 -52.96 54.24
C ARG A 305 -3.94 -53.38 54.49
N ALA A 306 -3.24 -52.70 55.39
CA ALA A 306 -1.86 -53.03 55.74
C ALA A 306 -1.75 -54.37 56.49
N VAL A 307 -2.71 -54.67 57.36
CA VAL A 307 -2.79 -55.95 58.07
C VAL A 307 -3.12 -57.08 57.08
N ALA A 308 -4.08 -56.86 56.18
CA ALA A 308 -4.46 -57.82 55.14
C ALA A 308 -3.27 -58.15 54.21
N SER A 309 -2.54 -57.14 53.73
CA SER A 309 -1.38 -57.35 52.86
C SER A 309 -0.26 -58.13 53.56
N ARG A 310 0.00 -57.84 54.85
CA ARG A 310 1.03 -58.54 55.64
C ARG A 310 0.65 -59.95 56.03
N THR A 311 -0.62 -60.19 56.33
CA THR A 311 -1.12 -61.51 56.72
C THR A 311 -1.48 -62.38 55.51
N GLY A 312 -1.50 -61.81 54.30
CA GLY A 312 -1.96 -62.46 53.09
C GLY A 312 -3.45 -62.80 53.11
N LEU A 313 -4.23 -62.09 53.93
CA LEU A 313 -5.68 -62.28 54.04
C LEU A 313 -6.41 -61.42 53.00
N PRO A 314 -7.48 -61.94 52.36
CA PRO A 314 -8.31 -61.12 51.48
C PRO A 314 -9.09 -60.09 52.29
N LEU A 315 -9.04 -58.81 51.89
CA LEU A 315 -9.74 -57.72 52.56
C LEU A 315 -11.28 -57.78 52.37
N GLN A 316 -11.72 -58.44 51.29
CA GLN A 316 -13.14 -58.56 50.94
C GLN A 316 -13.53 -60.04 50.78
N PRO A 317 -14.70 -60.44 51.30
CA PRO A 317 -15.65 -59.68 52.13
C PRO A 317 -15.09 -59.36 53.53
N ARG A 318 -15.41 -58.18 54.07
CA ARG A 318 -14.89 -57.69 55.38
C ARG A 318 -15.14 -58.67 56.53
N GLU A 319 -16.29 -59.35 56.56
CA GLU A 319 -16.60 -60.36 57.58
C GLU A 319 -15.64 -61.55 57.55
N ARG A 320 -15.25 -62.00 56.33
CA ARG A 320 -14.27 -63.07 56.18
C ARG A 320 -12.88 -62.63 56.61
N PHE A 321 -12.52 -61.36 56.36
CA PHE A 321 -11.27 -60.78 56.85
C PHE A 321 -11.21 -60.86 58.38
N TRP A 322 -12.24 -60.39 59.09
CA TRP A 322 -12.28 -60.42 60.55
C TRP A 322 -12.27 -61.84 61.13
N ASN A 323 -13.06 -62.75 60.56
CA ASN A 323 -13.07 -64.15 60.99
C ASN A 323 -11.69 -64.81 60.81
N ALA A 324 -11.04 -64.58 59.66
CA ALA A 324 -9.71 -65.12 59.42
C ALA A 324 -8.63 -64.45 60.28
N LEU A 325 -8.78 -63.15 60.58
CA LEU A 325 -7.86 -62.41 61.44
C LEU A 325 -7.93 -62.90 62.88
N TRP A 326 -9.13 -63.15 63.42
CA TRP A 326 -9.31 -63.71 64.77
C TRP A 326 -8.70 -65.11 64.92
N VAL A 327 -8.72 -65.92 63.86
CA VAL A 327 -8.09 -67.25 63.86
C VAL A 327 -6.57 -67.16 63.72
N ARG A 328 -6.07 -66.32 62.80
CA ARG A 328 -4.66 -66.30 62.41
C ARG A 328 -3.79 -65.40 63.26
N ALA A 329 -4.34 -64.32 63.80
CA ALA A 329 -3.65 -63.33 64.61
C ALA A 329 -4.59 -62.72 65.68
N PRO A 330 -5.00 -63.51 66.69
CA PRO A 330 -6.03 -63.10 67.66
C PRO A 330 -5.66 -61.85 68.45
N VAL A 331 -4.37 -61.65 68.76
CA VAL A 331 -3.90 -60.44 69.47
C VAL A 331 -4.09 -59.19 68.62
N ILE A 332 -3.72 -59.24 67.34
CA ILE A 332 -3.90 -58.12 66.40
C ILE A 332 -5.38 -57.87 66.16
N ALA A 333 -6.19 -58.92 66.06
CA ALA A 333 -7.64 -58.82 65.93
C ALA A 333 -8.26 -58.11 67.14
N SER A 334 -7.85 -58.47 68.36
CA SER A 334 -8.35 -57.82 69.58
C SER A 334 -7.96 -56.34 69.66
N GLU A 335 -6.71 -55.99 69.34
CA GLU A 335 -6.23 -54.61 69.38
C GLU A 335 -6.92 -53.73 68.32
N LEU A 336 -7.11 -54.26 67.11
CA LEU A 336 -7.79 -53.52 66.03
C LEU A 336 -9.29 -53.37 66.32
N ALA A 337 -9.95 -54.40 66.85
CA ALA A 337 -11.37 -54.36 67.21
C ALA A 337 -11.64 -53.41 68.38
N GLU A 338 -10.76 -53.39 69.38
CA GLU A 338 -10.83 -52.45 70.51
C GLU A 338 -10.78 -50.99 70.00
N ILE A 339 -9.87 -50.70 69.07
CA ILE A 339 -9.77 -49.37 68.48
C ILE A 339 -11.00 -49.06 67.65
N GLU A 340 -11.45 -49.94 66.75
CA GLU A 340 -12.65 -49.70 65.94
C GLU A 340 -13.91 -49.49 66.78
N ASN A 341 -14.09 -50.26 67.86
CA ASN A 341 -15.23 -50.09 68.77
C ASN A 341 -15.16 -48.76 69.52
N SER A 342 -13.96 -48.29 69.86
CA SER A 342 -13.78 -46.95 70.44
C SER A 342 -14.15 -45.81 69.48
N LEU A 343 -14.26 -46.06 68.16
CA LEU A 343 -14.65 -45.07 67.15
C LEU A 343 -16.15 -44.80 67.10
N VAL A 344 -16.97 -45.71 67.62
CA VAL A 344 -18.44 -45.61 67.59
C VAL A 344 -18.97 -44.73 68.73
N ALA A 345 -18.16 -44.46 69.76
CA ALA A 345 -18.54 -43.61 70.89
C ALA A 345 -18.49 -42.10 70.53
N PRO A 346 -19.45 -41.27 71.01
CA PRO A 346 -19.48 -39.85 70.68
C PRO A 346 -18.32 -39.06 71.33
N SER A 347 -17.55 -38.39 70.45
CA SER A 347 -16.50 -37.38 70.68
C SER A 347 -15.14 -37.84 71.25
N PRO A 348 -14.23 -38.38 70.40
CA PRO A 348 -12.81 -38.44 70.72
C PRO A 348 -12.21 -37.03 70.72
N SER A 349 -11.51 -36.65 71.80
CA SER A 349 -10.70 -35.44 71.81
C SER A 349 -9.59 -35.52 70.74
N GLU A 350 -8.96 -34.40 70.39
CA GLU A 350 -7.82 -34.42 69.45
C GLU A 350 -6.67 -35.29 69.98
N ARG A 351 -6.50 -35.38 71.29
CA ARG A 351 -5.54 -36.28 71.94
C ARG A 351 -5.93 -37.76 71.74
N ASP A 352 -7.21 -38.08 71.82
CA ASP A 352 -7.71 -39.45 71.61
C ASP A 352 -7.60 -39.85 70.14
N LEU A 353 -7.88 -38.93 69.21
CA LEU A 353 -7.68 -39.09 67.78
C LEU A 353 -6.20 -39.41 67.46
N LEU A 354 -5.26 -38.65 68.02
CA LEU A 354 -3.83 -38.87 67.82
C LEU A 354 -3.37 -40.18 68.44
N ASN A 355 -3.87 -40.55 69.62
CA ASN A 355 -3.55 -41.82 70.26
C ASN A 355 -4.09 -43.00 69.45
N ALA A 356 -5.33 -42.94 68.98
CA ALA A 356 -5.93 -43.97 68.12
C ALA A 356 -5.19 -44.08 66.79
N ALA A 357 -4.85 -42.96 66.14
CA ALA A 357 -4.04 -42.93 64.92
C ALA A 357 -2.66 -43.58 65.13
N ARG A 358 -2.00 -43.31 66.26
CA ARG A 358 -0.71 -43.93 66.62
C ARG A 358 -0.85 -45.43 66.82
N ARG A 359 -1.87 -45.89 67.55
CA ARG A 359 -2.14 -47.33 67.75
C ARG A 359 -2.44 -48.04 66.42
N LEU A 360 -3.26 -47.45 65.55
CA LEU A 360 -3.53 -47.98 64.20
C LEU A 360 -2.26 -48.05 63.34
N HIS A 361 -1.40 -47.04 63.43
CA HIS A 361 -0.12 -47.04 62.73
C HIS A 361 0.83 -48.13 63.26
N GLU A 362 0.92 -48.33 64.58
CA GLU A 362 1.72 -49.41 65.16
C GLU A 362 1.20 -50.80 64.77
N ILE A 363 -0.12 -50.97 64.67
CA ILE A 363 -0.73 -52.21 64.19
C ILE A 363 -0.43 -52.43 62.71
N ALA A 364 -0.52 -51.37 61.88
CA ALA A 364 -0.26 -51.41 60.43
C ALA A 364 1.23 -51.62 60.10
N HIS A 365 2.12 -51.01 60.88
CA HIS A 365 3.57 -50.99 60.70
C HIS A 365 4.31 -51.29 62.01
N PRO A 366 4.31 -52.56 62.46
CA PRO A 366 4.97 -52.94 63.70
C PRO A 366 6.47 -52.73 63.58
N SER A 367 7.08 -52.21 64.64
CA SER A 367 8.53 -52.14 64.72
C SER A 367 9.15 -53.55 64.70
N PRO A 368 10.38 -53.73 64.21
CA PRO A 368 11.05 -55.05 64.12
C PRO A 368 11.12 -55.80 65.46
N ARG A 369 11.03 -55.06 66.56
CA ARG A 369 11.06 -55.56 67.94
C ARG A 369 9.74 -56.20 68.39
N ARG A 370 8.59 -55.84 67.76
CA ARG A 370 7.27 -56.42 68.04
C ARG A 370 7.00 -57.75 67.32
N LEU A 371 7.69 -58.04 66.21
CA LEU A 371 7.49 -59.26 65.41
C LEU A 371 8.14 -60.54 66.02
N ARG A 372 8.82 -60.42 67.17
CA ARG A 372 9.53 -61.51 67.86
C ARG A 372 8.82 -62.01 69.14
N LYS A 373 7.64 -61.46 69.46
CA LYS A 373 6.72 -61.97 70.48
C LYS A 373 5.45 -62.41 69.77
#